data_AF-A0A1J4ZH21-F1
#
_entry.id   AF-A0A1J4ZH21-F1
#
_cell.length_a   1.000
_cell.length_b   1.000
_cell.length_c   1.000
_cell.angle_alpha   90.00
_cell.angle_beta   90.00
_cell.angle_gamma   90.00
#
_symmetry.space_group_name_H-M   'P 1'
#
loop_
_entity.id
_entity.type
_entity.pdbx_description
1 polymer ?
#
loop_
_entity_poly.entity_id
_entity_poly.type
_entity_poly.pdbx_seq_one_letter_code
_entity_poly.pdbx_strand_id
1 'polypeptide(L)' 'MDHAQGLTANLITAMLVLFASKLGVPVSTTHVSIGSIAGVGMRAQTLDWVALRQIMLSWLATLPLAAALAFAVGSL' A
#
# COMPACT_ATOMS: atom_id res chain seq x y z
N MET A 1 13.49 11.52 0.32
CA MET A 1 13.77 10.16 -0.18
C MET A 1 14.84 10.26 -1.24
N ASP A 2 15.97 9.60 -1.05
CA ASP A 2 17.05 9.56 -2.04
C ASP A 2 16.91 8.35 -2.99
N HIS A 3 17.80 8.26 -3.99
CA HIS A 3 17.77 7.18 -4.97
C HIS A 3 18.01 5.79 -4.35
N ALA A 4 18.88 5.69 -3.33
CA ALA A 4 19.20 4.43 -2.68
C ALA A 4 17.99 3.91 -1.90
N GLN A 5 17.32 4.79 -1.14
CA GLN A 5 16.09 4.49 -0.42
C GLN A 5 14.96 4.05 -1.37
N GLY A 6 14.82 4.75 -2.50
CA GLY A 6 13.85 4.37 -3.53
C GLY A 6 14.14 3.00 -4.14
N LEU A 7 15.39 2.69 -4.45
CA LEU A 7 15.81 1.38 -4.93
C LEU A 7 15.54 0.28 -3.88
N THR A 8 15.91 0.52 -2.62
CA THR A 8 15.66 -0.41 -1.52
C THR A 8 14.18 -0.70 -1.34
N ALA A 9 13.32 0.32 -1.34
CA ALA A 9 11.87 0.13 -1.21
C ALA A 9 11.29 -0.71 -2.38
N ASN A 10 11.75 -0.48 -3.61
CA ASN A 10 11.32 -1.27 -4.77
C ASN A 10 11.81 -2.72 -4.71
N LEU A 11 13.05 -2.97 -4.26
CA LEU A 11 13.56 -4.33 -4.08
C LEU A 11 12.79 -5.08 -3.00
N ILE A 12 12.48 -4.44 -1.88
CA ILE A 12 11.64 -5.03 -0.81
C ILE A 12 10.25 -5.37 -1.37
N THR A 13 9.65 -4.43 -2.11
CA THR A 13 8.35 -4.63 -2.74
C THR A 13 8.36 -5.83 -3.69
N ALA A 14 9.35 -5.89 -4.60
CA ALA A 14 9.48 -6.98 -5.55
C ALA A 14 9.67 -8.32 -4.84
N MET A 15 10.55 -8.38 -3.83
CA MET A 15 10.78 -9.60 -3.05
C MET A 15 9.49 -10.10 -2.37
N LEU A 16 8.76 -9.22 -1.69
CA LEU A 16 7.53 -9.58 -0.98
C LEU A 16 6.41 -10.00 -1.94
N VAL A 17 6.22 -9.28 -3.05
CA VAL A 17 5.23 -9.63 -4.06
C VAL A 17 5.56 -10.97 -4.71
N LEU A 18 6.82 -11.19 -5.12
CA LEU A 18 7.23 -12.47 -5.71
C LEU A 18 7.09 -13.62 -4.73
N PHE A 19 7.40 -13.39 -3.45
CA PHE A 19 7.20 -14.38 -2.40
C PHE A 19 5.71 -14.73 -2.23
N ALA A 20 4.83 -13.73 -2.14
CA ALA A 20 3.39 -13.95 -2.08
C ALA A 20 2.84 -14.67 -3.32
N SER A 21 3.32 -14.31 -4.51
CA SER A 21 2.98 -14.98 -5.77
C SER A 21 3.39 -16.45 -5.76
N LYS A 22 4.56 -16.80 -5.20
CA LYS A 22 4.97 -18.20 -5.04
C LYS A 22 4.08 -18.99 -4.08
N LEU A 23 3.52 -18.32 -3.08
CA LEU A 23 2.55 -18.92 -2.15
C LEU A 23 1.12 -18.98 -2.71
N GLY A 24 0.85 -18.36 -3.86
CA GLY A 24 -0.48 -18.31 -4.46
C GLY A 24 -1.48 -17.44 -3.70
N VAL A 25 -1.02 -16.59 -2.78
CA VAL A 25 -1.89 -15.72 -1.97
C VAL A 25 -2.10 -14.38 -2.68
N PRO A 26 -3.35 -13.92 -2.84
CA PRO A 26 -3.62 -12.61 -3.42
C PRO A 26 -3.19 -11.51 -2.45
N VAL A 27 -2.25 -10.66 -2.87
CA VAL A 27 -1.78 -9.51 -2.10
C VAL A 27 -1.96 -8.22 -2.90
N SER A 28 -2.23 -7.12 -2.20
CA SER A 28 -2.28 -5.79 -2.81
C SER A 28 -0.85 -5.25 -2.99
N THR A 29 -0.39 -5.16 -4.24
CA THR A 29 0.93 -4.61 -4.57
C THR A 29 1.08 -3.15 -4.12
N THR A 30 -0.02 -2.38 -4.13
CA THR A 30 -0.06 -1.00 -3.61
C THR A 30 0.24 -0.93 -2.12
N HIS A 31 -0.36 -1.81 -1.30
CA HIS A 31 -0.07 -1.87 0.13
C HIS A 31 1.36 -2.30 0.40
N VAL A 32 1.87 -3.30 -0.33
CA VAL A 32 3.25 -3.78 -0.18
C VAL A 32 4.25 -2.68 -0.56
N SER A 33 4.00 -1.95 -1.65
CA SER A 33 4.86 -0.85 -2.10
C SER A 33 4.90 0.32 -1.12
N ILE A 34 3.73 0.80 -0.70
CA ILE A 34 3.63 1.90 0.26
C ILE A 34 4.18 1.49 1.64
N GLY A 35 3.96 0.25 2.07
CA GLY A 35 4.56 -0.29 3.29
C GLY A 35 6.09 -0.35 3.23
N SER A 36 6.65 -0.74 2.08
CA SER A 36 8.11 -0.77 1.87
C SER A 36 8.71 0.64 1.89
N ILE A 37 8.06 1.60 1.21
CA ILE A 37 8.44 3.02 1.23
C ILE A 37 8.37 3.58 2.65
N ALA A 38 7.28 3.29 3.37
CA ALA A 38 7.09 3.74 4.75
C ALA A 38 8.17 3.18 5.67
N GLY A 39 8.47 1.87 5.59
CA GLY A 39 9.50 1.22 6.40
C GLY A 39 10.90 1.79 6.15
N VAL A 40 11.28 1.96 4.89
CA VAL A 40 12.57 2.59 4.52
C VAL A 40 12.61 4.04 5.01
N GLY A 41 11.54 4.80 4.78
CA GLY A 41 11.41 6.20 5.21
C GLY A 41 11.46 6.36 6.73
N MET A 42 10.85 5.45 7.50
CA MET A 42 10.93 5.46 8.97
C MET A 42 12.36 5.22 9.44
N ARG A 43 13.05 4.22 8.87
CA ARG A 43 14.45 3.91 9.23
C ARG A 43 15.41 5.05 8.92
N ALA A 44 15.15 5.79 7.85
CA ALA A 44 15.94 6.93 7.41
C ALA A 44 15.48 8.27 7.98
N GLN A 45 14.40 8.31 8.78
CA GLN A 45 13.75 9.54 9.26
C GLN A 45 13.34 10.51 8.13
N THR A 46 13.03 9.98 6.95
CA THR A 46 12.57 10.74 5.76
C THR A 46 11.10 10.50 5.42
N LEU A 47 10.34 9.91 6.34
CA LEU A 47 8.93 9.58 6.11
C LEU A 47 8.04 10.83 6.17
N ASP A 48 7.18 11.00 5.17
CA ASP A 48 6.06 11.94 5.23
C ASP A 48 4.85 11.28 5.92
N TRP A 49 4.67 11.63 7.19
CA TRP A 49 3.57 11.13 8.02
C TRP A 49 2.20 11.64 7.59
N VAL A 50 2.12 12.83 6.99
CA VAL A 50 0.85 13.40 6.52
C VAL A 50 0.38 12.64 5.30
N ALA A 51 1.27 12.40 4.34
CA ALA A 51 0.98 11.60 3.15
C ALA A 51 0.59 10.16 3.53
N LEU A 52 1.34 9.50 4.43
CA LEU A 52 1.01 8.14 4.88
C LEU A 52 -0.37 8.09 5.52
N ARG A 53 -0.72 9.05 6.39
CA ARG A 53 -2.04 9.12 7.02
C ARG A 53 -3.15 9.31 5.99
N GLN A 54 -2.97 10.18 5.00
CA GLN A 54 -3.97 10.40 3.95
C GLN A 54 -4.24 9.12 3.14
N ILE A 55 -3.19 8.38 2.81
CA ILE A 55 -3.31 7.07 2.14
C ILE A 55 -4.08 6.08 3.00
N MET A 56 -3.75 5.96 4.29
CA MET A 56 -4.45 5.03 5.19
C MET A 56 -5.94 5.38 5.33
N LEU A 57 -6.25 6.68 5.42
CA LEU A 57 -7.64 7.14 5.47
C LEU A 57 -8.38 6.86 4.16
N SER A 58 -7.73 6.98 3.01
CA SER A 58 -8.37 6.68 1.72
C SER A 58 -8.66 5.18 1.57
N TRP A 59 -7.79 4.29 2.03
CA TRP A 59 -8.06 2.85 2.04
C TRP A 59 -9.27 2.50 2.89
N LEU A 60 -9.35 3.08 4.10
CA LEU A 60 -10.48 2.88 4.99
C LEU A 60 -11.77 3.47 4.44
N ALA A 61 -11.72 4.63 3.78
CA ALA A 61 -12.90 5.26 3.18
C ALA A 61 -13.38 4.54 1.91
N THR A 62 -12.48 3.90 1.17
CA THR A 62 -12.82 3.20 -0.08
C THR A 62 -13.75 2.02 0.18
N LEU A 63 -13.55 1.26 1.26
CA LEU A 63 -14.38 0.10 1.61
C LEU A 63 -15.88 0.43 1.85
N PRO A 64 -16.26 1.38 2.73
CA PRO A 64 -17.65 1.73 2.96
C PRO A 64 -18.28 2.40 1.74
N LEU A 65 -17.52 3.22 0.99
CA LEU A 65 -18.03 3.83 -0.24
C LEU A 65 -18.32 2.77 -1.31
N ALA A 66 -17.40 1.82 -1.51
CA ALA A 66 -17.61 0.72 -2.44
C ALA A 66 -18.80 -0.16 -2.01
N ALA A 67 -18.93 -0.45 -0.72
CA ALA A 67 -20.06 -1.22 -0.19
C ALA A 67 -21.40 -0.48 -0.37
N ALA A 68 -21.46 0.82 -0.08
CA ALA A 68 -22.65 1.64 -0.27
C ALA A 68 -23.06 1.72 -1.74
N LEU A 69 -22.10 1.90 -2.65
CA LEU A 69 -22.34 1.91 -4.09
C LEU A 69 -22.83 0.54 -4.59
N ALA A 70 -22.20 -0.56 -4.17
CA ALA A 70 -22.62 -1.90 -4.54
C ALA A 70 -24.05 -2.20 -4.07
N PHE A 71 -24.41 -1.79 -2.85
CA PHE A 71 -25.77 -1.90 -2.33
C PHE A 71 -26.77 -1.08 -3.16
N ALA A 72 -26.46 0.18 -3.44
CA ALA A 72 -27.34 1.06 -4.20
C ALA A 72 -27.62 0.50 -5.62
N VAL A 73 -26.58 0.03 -6.32
CA VAL A 73 -26.73 -0.55 -7.67
C VAL A 73 -27.45 -1.90 -7.63
N GLY A 74 -27.16 -2.76 -6.65
CA GLY A 74 -27.81 -4.07 -6.54
C GLY A 74 -29.27 -4.02 -6.09
N SER A 75 -29.75 -2.86 -5.63
CA SER A 75 -31.15 -2.65 -5.21
C SER A 75 -32.08 -2.13 -6.32
N LEU A 76 -31.55 -1.93 -7.54
CA LEU A 76 -32.30 -1.59 -8.76
C LEU A 76 -32.68 -2.86 -9.54
#